data_AF-A0AAJ6JRM9-F1
#
_entry.id   AF-A0AAJ6JRM9-F1
#
_cell.length_a   1.000
_cell.length_b   1.000
_cell.length_c   1.000
_cell.angle_alpha   90.00
_cell.angle_beta   90.00
_cell.angle_gamma   90.00
#
_symmetry.space_group_name_H-M   'P 1'
#
loop_
_entity.id
_entity.type
_entity.pdbx_description
1 polymer ?
#
loop_
_entity_poly.entity_id
_entity_poly.type
_entity_poly.pdbx_seq_one_letter_code
_entity_poly.pdbx_strand_id
1 'polypeptide(L)'
;MLQLEPIIPLSYNWSALKTAVNAMQPTGGTDQAVGLAWAWQSLIPGGPLNAPAEDSNTTYNRVIILLSDGLNTEDRWPDYGDGSTHASGNPIDARQALMCQNLKKATDSNGQPMYTIYTIQVNTDLPADPTSTVLQNCASSPDKFCMLTSSSQIVTTFNTIGTAPSKLRLAR
;
A
#
# COMPACT_ATOMS: atom_id res chain seq x y z
N MET A 1 6.81 18.51 -18.31
CA MET A 1 6.91 17.07 -17.97
C MET A 1 6.92 17.02 -16.45
N LEU A 2 5.89 16.45 -15.82
CA LEU A 2 5.87 16.30 -14.37
C LEU A 2 6.91 15.24 -14.02
N GLN A 3 7.88 15.59 -13.19
CA GLN A 3 8.90 14.67 -12.71
C GLN A 3 8.31 13.87 -11.55
N LEU A 4 8.51 12.55 -11.53
CA LEU A 4 8.13 11.72 -10.39
C LEU A 4 9.00 12.06 -9.18
N GLU A 5 8.36 12.22 -8.03
CA GLU A 5 9.05 12.42 -6.76
C GLU A 5 9.81 11.15 -6.35
N PRO A 6 11.02 11.26 -5.76
CA PRO A 6 11.78 10.10 -5.30
C PRO A 6 11.10 9.41 -4.11
N ILE A 7 11.24 8.10 -4.03
CA ILE A 7 10.78 7.33 -2.86
C ILE A 7 11.61 7.73 -1.64
N ILE A 8 10.93 8.05 -0.54
CA ILE A 8 11.57 8.33 0.75
C ILE A 8 11.68 7.03 1.58
N PRO A 9 12.89 6.63 2.03
CA PRO A 9 13.05 5.54 2.99
C PRO A 9 12.32 5.82 4.31
N LEU A 10 12.14 4.77 5.13
CA LEU A 10 11.62 4.94 6.49
C LEU A 10 12.44 6.00 7.26
N SER A 11 11.75 6.97 7.84
CA SER A 11 12.40 8.13 8.46
C SER A 11 11.58 8.67 9.62
N TYR A 12 12.27 9.21 10.63
CA TYR A 12 11.66 10.01 11.69
C TYR A 12 11.66 11.51 11.37
N ASN A 13 12.16 11.92 10.21
CA ASN A 13 12.14 13.31 9.78
C ASN A 13 10.76 13.68 9.23
N TRP A 14 9.85 14.04 10.14
CA TRP A 14 8.47 14.42 9.83
C TRP A 14 8.36 15.60 8.87
N SER A 15 9.30 16.54 8.90
CA SER A 15 9.31 17.67 7.97
C SER A 15 9.58 17.19 6.55
N ALA A 16 10.61 16.35 6.35
CA ALA A 16 10.93 15.79 5.05
C ALA A 16 9.80 14.92 4.48
N LEU A 17 9.18 14.08 5.32
CA LEU A 17 8.02 13.26 4.93
C LEU A 17 6.84 14.12 4.47
N LYS A 18 6.50 15.18 5.22
CA LYS A 18 5.42 16.11 4.84
C LYS A 18 5.73 16.85 3.54
N THR A 19 6.97 17.30 3.36
CA THR A 19 7.40 17.97 2.12
C THR A 19 7.23 17.03 0.92
N ALA A 20 7.68 15.78 1.04
CA ALA A 20 7.54 14.79 -0.03
C ALA A 20 6.07 14.52 -0.37
N VAL A 21 5.21 14.32 0.65
CA VAL A 21 3.77 14.10 0.45
C VAL A 21 3.10 15.29 -0.26
N ASN A 22 3.43 16.52 0.14
CA ASN A 22 2.87 17.73 -0.46
C ASN A 22 3.36 17.97 -1.89
N ALA A 23 4.52 17.41 -2.26
CA ALA A 23 5.08 17.53 -3.60
C ALA A 23 4.48 16.53 -4.60
N MET A 24 3.81 15.46 -4.14
CA MET A 24 3.21 14.46 -5.03
C MET A 24 2.18 15.08 -5.96
N GLN A 25 2.29 14.79 -7.25
CA GLN A 25 1.32 15.16 -8.28
C GLN A 25 0.89 13.89 -9.02
N PRO A 26 -0.43 13.67 -9.22
CA PRO A 26 -0.89 12.50 -9.96
C PRO A 26 -0.49 12.59 -11.44
N THR A 27 -0.01 11.49 -12.01
CA THR A 27 0.36 11.39 -13.43
C THR A 27 0.43 9.91 -13.85
N GLY A 28 0.22 9.62 -15.13
CA GLY A 28 0.20 8.24 -15.65
C GLY A 28 -1.07 7.48 -15.29
N GLY A 29 -1.03 6.16 -15.48
CA GLY A 29 -2.01 5.20 -15.01
C GLY A 29 -1.55 4.50 -13.73
N THR A 30 -2.17 3.35 -13.45
CA THR A 30 -2.06 2.71 -12.13
C THR A 30 -1.45 1.31 -12.23
N ASP A 31 -0.31 1.10 -11.56
CA ASP A 31 0.26 -0.23 -11.26
C ASP A 31 0.43 -0.38 -9.74
N GLN A 32 -0.61 -0.88 -9.08
CA GLN A 32 -0.59 -1.11 -7.63
C GLN A 32 0.43 -2.18 -7.23
N ALA A 33 0.74 -3.14 -8.11
CA ALA A 33 1.68 -4.22 -7.81
C ALA A 33 3.10 -3.67 -7.63
N VAL A 34 3.52 -2.73 -8.48
CA VAL A 34 4.80 -2.03 -8.34
C VAL A 34 4.84 -1.19 -7.05
N GLY A 35 3.76 -0.47 -6.73
CA GLY A 35 3.64 0.27 -5.47
C GLY A 35 3.79 -0.64 -4.24
N LEU A 36 3.13 -1.79 -4.25
CA LEU A 36 3.24 -2.79 -3.18
C LEU A 36 4.65 -3.40 -3.08
N ALA A 37 5.31 -3.62 -4.22
CA ALA A 37 6.70 -4.10 -4.25
C ALA A 37 7.62 -3.11 -3.53
N TRP A 38 7.52 -1.82 -3.86
CA TRP A 38 8.31 -0.76 -3.20
C TRP A 38 7.99 -0.62 -1.72
N ALA A 39 6.72 -0.71 -1.33
CA ALA A 39 6.32 -0.72 0.07
C ALA A 39 6.98 -1.88 0.83
N TRP A 40 6.97 -3.09 0.27
CA TRP A 40 7.66 -4.23 0.87
C TRP A 40 9.18 -4.03 0.95
N GLN A 41 9.82 -3.54 -0.13
CA GLN A 41 11.26 -3.26 -0.15
C GLN A 41 11.66 -2.19 0.87
N SER A 42 10.78 -1.25 1.20
CA SER A 42 11.04 -0.23 2.23
C SER A 42 11.10 -0.79 3.66
N LEU A 43 10.60 -2.02 3.88
CA LEU A 43 10.51 -2.67 5.18
C LEU A 43 11.61 -3.71 5.42
N ILE A 44 12.47 -3.99 4.43
CA ILE A 44 13.52 -5.01 4.54
C ILE A 44 14.91 -4.38 4.58
N PRO A 45 15.87 -5.00 5.31
CA PRO A 45 17.28 -4.63 5.21
C PRO A 45 17.84 -4.91 3.82
N GLY A 46 18.77 -4.06 3.36
CA GLY A 46 19.38 -4.14 2.04
C GLY A 46 18.96 -3.02 1.09
N GLY A 47 19.81 -2.72 0.10
CA GLY A 47 19.51 -1.69 -0.90
C GLY A 47 18.25 -2.02 -1.73
N PRO A 48 17.55 -1.03 -2.29
CA PRO A 48 17.99 0.37 -2.40
C PRO A 48 17.56 1.29 -1.25
N LEU A 49 16.55 0.93 -0.45
CA LEU A 49 16.04 1.78 0.66
C LEU A 49 16.68 1.46 2.01
N ASN A 50 17.15 0.23 2.19
CA ASN A 50 17.93 -0.25 3.34
C ASN A 50 17.30 0.09 4.69
N ALA A 51 16.17 -0.55 4.99
CA ALA A 51 15.55 -0.41 6.30
C ALA A 51 16.57 -0.80 7.39
N PRO A 52 16.65 -0.04 8.50
CA PRO A 52 17.51 -0.40 9.62
C PRO A 52 17.20 -1.80 10.13
N ALA A 53 18.23 -2.51 10.61
CA ALA A 53 18.01 -3.77 11.31
C ALA A 53 17.14 -3.53 12.55
N GLU A 54 16.19 -4.43 12.76
CA GLU A 54 15.34 -4.42 13.94
C GLU A 54 16.09 -4.92 15.18
N ASP A 55 15.80 -4.32 16.34
CA ASP A 55 16.29 -4.79 17.64
C ASP A 55 15.47 -6.00 18.11
N SER A 56 16.16 -7.10 18.47
CA SER A 56 15.53 -8.33 18.98
C SER A 56 14.69 -8.14 20.25
N ASN A 57 14.92 -7.06 21.00
CA ASN A 57 14.19 -6.73 22.22
C ASN A 57 12.95 -5.84 21.97
N THR A 58 12.73 -5.43 20.73
CA THR A 58 11.61 -4.56 20.34
C THR A 58 10.65 -5.33 19.45
N THR A 59 9.35 -5.23 19.76
CA THR A 59 8.30 -5.71 18.86
C THR A 59 7.99 -4.63 17.82
N TYR A 60 8.27 -4.92 16.56
CA TYR A 60 7.97 -4.03 15.43
C TYR A 60 6.67 -4.44 14.76
N ASN A 61 5.81 -3.46 14.48
CA ASN A 61 4.65 -3.64 13.62
C ASN A 61 5.02 -3.17 12.21
N ARG A 62 5.09 -4.10 11.26
CA ARG A 62 5.33 -3.78 9.85
C ARG A 62 3.99 -3.58 9.17
N VAL A 63 3.67 -2.34 8.85
CA VAL A 63 2.37 -1.96 8.29
C VAL A 63 2.55 -1.46 6.87
N ILE A 64 1.78 -2.01 5.94
CA ILE A 64 1.64 -1.52 4.57
C ILE A 64 0.23 -0.94 4.44
N ILE A 65 0.13 0.28 3.91
CA ILE A 65 -1.15 0.89 3.55
C ILE A 65 -1.13 1.13 2.05
N LEU A 66 -1.95 0.40 1.30
CA LEU A 66 -2.11 0.57 -0.13
C LEU A 66 -3.39 1.37 -0.39
N LEU A 67 -3.24 2.59 -0.91
CA LEU A 67 -4.35 3.48 -1.27
C LEU A 67 -4.39 3.62 -2.79
N SER A 68 -5.54 3.33 -3.39
CA SER A 68 -5.76 3.41 -4.84
C SER A 68 -7.25 3.63 -5.14
N ASP A 69 -7.57 4.06 -6.35
CA ASP A 69 -8.93 4.05 -6.92
C ASP A 69 -9.50 2.62 -7.12
N GLY A 70 -8.63 1.61 -7.11
CA GLY A 70 -8.98 0.20 -7.20
C GLY A 70 -8.77 -0.40 -8.58
N LEU A 71 -8.34 0.39 -9.56
CA LEU A 71 -8.06 -0.06 -10.92
C LEU A 71 -6.55 -0.21 -11.14
N ASN A 72 -6.17 -1.10 -12.05
CA ASN A 72 -4.80 -1.34 -12.49
C ASN A 72 -4.76 -1.19 -14.01
N THR A 73 -4.26 -0.06 -14.49
CA THR A 73 -4.42 0.36 -15.88
C THR A 73 -3.12 0.43 -16.66
N GLU A 74 -1.96 0.48 -16.00
CA GLU A 74 -0.66 0.64 -16.68
C GLU A 74 0.30 -0.47 -16.33
N ASP A 75 1.04 -0.97 -17.33
CA ASP A 75 2.14 -1.91 -17.15
C ASP A 75 3.28 -1.54 -18.11
N ARG A 76 4.49 -2.01 -17.82
CA ARG A 76 5.67 -1.88 -18.69
C ARG A 76 5.42 -2.44 -20.10
N TRP A 77 4.61 -3.49 -20.19
CA TRP A 77 4.16 -4.15 -21.41
C TRP A 77 2.77 -3.64 -21.81
N PRO A 78 2.62 -2.97 -22.97
CA PRO A 78 1.34 -2.37 -23.39
C PRO A 78 0.18 -3.36 -23.49
N ASP A 79 0.45 -4.63 -23.80
CA ASP A 79 -0.56 -5.69 -23.85
C ASP A 79 -1.18 -5.99 -22.46
N TYR A 80 -0.55 -5.53 -21.38
CA TYR A 80 -0.96 -5.73 -19.99
C TYR A 80 -1.49 -4.47 -19.31
N GLY A 81 -1.43 -3.31 -19.97
CA GLY A 81 -1.98 -2.04 -19.50
C GLY A 81 -1.59 -0.88 -20.41
N ASP A 82 -2.54 -0.03 -20.77
CA ASP A 82 -2.36 1.13 -21.66
C ASP A 82 -2.40 2.49 -20.93
N GLY A 83 -2.48 2.46 -19.60
CA GLY A 83 -2.62 3.62 -18.73
C GLY A 83 -4.04 4.18 -18.62
N SER A 84 -5.00 3.63 -19.38
CA SER A 84 -6.38 4.14 -19.45
C SER A 84 -7.39 3.14 -18.93
N THR A 85 -7.24 1.85 -19.27
CA THR A 85 -8.22 0.80 -18.94
C THR A 85 -7.55 -0.46 -18.42
N HIS A 86 -8.31 -1.29 -17.70
CA HIS A 86 -7.86 -2.63 -17.33
C HIS A 86 -7.65 -3.50 -18.58
N ALA A 87 -6.47 -4.10 -18.70
CA ALA A 87 -6.21 -5.08 -19.74
C ALA A 87 -7.02 -6.36 -19.53
N SER A 88 -7.44 -7.00 -20.63
CA SER A 88 -8.18 -8.26 -20.59
C SER A 88 -7.40 -9.35 -19.85
N GLY A 89 -8.08 -10.07 -18.96
CA GLY A 89 -7.47 -11.10 -18.12
C GLY A 89 -6.75 -10.57 -16.88
N ASN A 90 -6.74 -9.25 -16.65
CA ASN A 90 -6.24 -8.57 -15.46
C ASN A 90 -4.84 -9.05 -14.98
N PRO A 91 -3.81 -9.01 -15.87
CA PRO A 91 -2.48 -9.53 -15.54
C PRO A 91 -1.82 -8.83 -14.35
N ILE A 92 -2.05 -7.52 -14.18
CA ILE A 92 -1.53 -6.74 -13.04
C ILE A 92 -2.20 -7.22 -11.74
N ASP A 93 -3.53 -7.39 -11.72
CA ASP A 93 -4.25 -7.93 -10.56
C ASP A 93 -3.73 -9.32 -10.17
N ALA A 94 -3.45 -10.18 -11.15
CA ALA A 94 -2.92 -11.51 -10.88
C ALA A 94 -1.54 -11.47 -10.19
N ARG A 95 -0.66 -10.54 -10.61
CA ARG A 95 0.65 -10.32 -9.99
C ARG A 95 0.52 -9.72 -8.59
N GLN A 96 -0.33 -8.71 -8.42
CA GLN A 96 -0.64 -8.10 -7.13
C GLN A 96 -1.19 -9.16 -6.16
N ALA A 97 -2.14 -9.98 -6.60
CA ALA A 97 -2.72 -11.04 -5.79
C ALA A 97 -1.67 -12.05 -5.31
N LEU A 98 -0.74 -12.47 -6.18
CA LEU A 98 0.36 -13.35 -5.80
C LEU A 98 1.28 -12.70 -4.75
N MET A 99 1.62 -11.41 -4.93
CA MET A 99 2.43 -10.67 -3.97
C MET A 99 1.72 -10.56 -2.61
N CYS A 100 0.43 -10.20 -2.60
CA CYS A 100 -0.36 -10.12 -1.37
C CYS A 100 -0.47 -11.49 -0.68
N GLN A 101 -0.65 -12.58 -1.43
CA GLN A 101 -0.65 -13.93 -0.86
C GLN A 101 0.68 -14.28 -0.19
N ASN A 102 1.81 -13.94 -0.82
CA ASN A 102 3.13 -14.19 -0.27
C ASN A 102 3.38 -13.35 0.99
N LEU A 103 3.03 -12.06 0.97
CA LEU A 103 3.18 -11.18 2.13
C LEU A 103 2.30 -11.61 3.32
N LYS A 104 1.07 -12.06 3.07
CA LYS A 104 0.18 -12.58 4.12
C LYS A 104 0.66 -13.91 4.72
N LYS A 105 1.38 -14.72 3.94
CA LYS A 105 1.98 -15.99 4.40
C LYS A 105 3.33 -15.79 5.09
N ALA A 106 3.98 -14.65 4.92
CA ALA A 106 5.25 -14.37 5.56
C ALA A 106 5.07 -14.27 7.08
N THR A 107 5.90 -14.98 7.82
CA THR A 107 5.89 -14.99 9.28
C THR A 107 7.21 -14.51 9.84
N ASP A 108 7.16 -13.91 11.03
CA ASP A 108 8.34 -13.62 11.82
C ASP A 108 8.94 -14.90 12.44
N SER A 109 10.03 -14.75 13.21
CA SER A 109 10.69 -15.86 13.90
C SER A 109 9.83 -16.57 14.93
N ASN A 110 8.71 -15.96 15.36
CA ASN A 110 7.77 -16.50 16.32
C ASN A 110 6.54 -17.14 15.63
N GLY A 111 6.54 -17.22 14.29
CA GLY A 111 5.44 -17.76 13.51
C GLY A 111 4.22 -16.83 13.42
N GLN A 112 4.36 -15.55 13.80
CA GLN A 112 3.29 -14.55 13.68
C GLN A 112 3.33 -13.87 12.30
N PRO A 113 2.18 -13.39 11.77
CA PRO A 113 2.16 -12.66 10.52
C PRO A 113 3.18 -11.50 10.52
N MET A 114 4.10 -11.52 9.56
CA MET A 114 5.19 -10.55 9.51
C MET A 114 4.72 -9.15 9.11
N TYR A 115 3.68 -9.07 8.26
CA TYR A 115 3.15 -7.83 7.71
C TYR A 115 1.65 -7.70 7.98
N THR A 116 1.23 -6.48 8.33
CA THR A 116 -0.18 -6.09 8.32
C THR A 116 -0.45 -5.19 7.12
N ILE A 117 -1.36 -5.61 6.24
CA ILE A 117 -1.72 -4.91 5.02
C ILE A 117 -3.11 -4.31 5.19
N TYR A 118 -3.19 -2.99 5.10
CA TYR A 118 -4.42 -2.22 4.91
C TYR A 118 -4.55 -1.83 3.44
N THR A 119 -5.76 -1.91 2.92
CA THR A 119 -6.06 -1.49 1.55
C THR A 119 -7.22 -0.51 1.56
N ILE A 120 -7.08 0.59 0.85
CA ILE A 120 -8.06 1.66 0.78
C ILE A 120 -8.43 1.86 -0.68
N GLN A 121 -9.69 1.61 -1.02
CA GLN A 121 -10.24 1.97 -2.32
C GLN A 121 -10.89 3.35 -2.24
N VAL A 122 -10.43 4.31 -3.04
CA VAL A 122 -11.05 5.63 -3.21
C VAL A 122 -11.97 5.58 -4.43
N ASN A 123 -13.27 5.51 -4.19
CA ASN A 123 -14.29 5.35 -5.23
C ASN A 123 -15.28 6.53 -5.17
N THR A 124 -14.80 7.69 -5.63
CA THR A 124 -15.54 8.96 -5.58
C THR A 124 -16.27 9.29 -6.88
N ASP A 125 -16.09 8.49 -7.92
CA ASP A 125 -16.60 8.76 -9.27
C ASP A 125 -18.09 8.43 -9.41
N LEU A 126 -18.71 9.01 -10.44
CA LEU A 126 -20.12 8.84 -10.78
C LEU A 126 -20.25 8.50 -12.29
N PRO A 127 -20.66 7.27 -12.66
CA PRO A 127 -20.96 6.15 -11.78
C PRO A 127 -19.72 5.63 -11.04
N ALA A 128 -19.94 5.08 -9.85
CA ALA A 128 -18.86 4.48 -9.06
C ALA A 128 -18.34 3.21 -9.73
N ASP A 129 -17.03 2.98 -9.60
CA ASP A 129 -16.41 1.73 -10.02
C ASP A 129 -16.88 0.55 -9.16
N PRO A 130 -16.80 -0.69 -9.67
CA PRO A 130 -17.02 -1.86 -8.84
C PRO A 130 -16.00 -1.93 -7.70
N THR A 131 -16.37 -2.61 -6.61
CA THR A 131 -15.43 -2.85 -5.52
C THR A 131 -14.26 -3.71 -6.01
N SER A 132 -13.04 -3.23 -5.78
CA SER A 132 -11.82 -3.87 -6.25
C SER A 132 -11.56 -5.17 -5.48
N THR A 133 -11.80 -6.30 -6.16
CA THR A 133 -11.61 -7.64 -5.57
C THR A 133 -10.14 -7.89 -5.21
N VAL A 134 -9.18 -7.37 -5.99
CA VAL A 134 -7.75 -7.52 -5.69
C VAL A 134 -7.36 -6.76 -4.41
N LEU A 135 -7.87 -5.54 -4.20
CA LEU A 135 -7.65 -4.80 -2.96
C LEU A 135 -8.29 -5.50 -1.76
N GLN A 136 -9.57 -5.90 -1.87
CA GLN A 136 -10.28 -6.64 -0.81
C GLN A 136 -9.52 -7.90 -0.37
N ASN A 137 -9.04 -8.69 -1.34
CA ASN A 137 -8.30 -9.90 -1.06
C ASN A 137 -6.87 -9.65 -0.59
N CYS A 138 -6.30 -8.48 -0.88
CA CYS A 138 -4.93 -8.14 -0.48
C CYS A 138 -4.84 -7.74 1.00
N ALA A 139 -5.89 -7.12 1.56
CA ALA A 139 -5.98 -6.81 2.99
C ALA A 139 -5.70 -8.06 3.85
N SER A 140 -4.98 -7.89 4.97
CA SER A 140 -4.68 -9.02 5.86
C SER A 140 -5.93 -9.62 6.52
N SER A 141 -7.02 -8.86 6.62
CA SER A 141 -8.33 -9.31 7.07
C SER A 141 -9.43 -8.38 6.53
N PRO A 142 -10.71 -8.82 6.49
CA PRO A 142 -11.79 -8.04 5.89
C PRO A 142 -11.99 -6.64 6.51
N ASP A 143 -11.71 -6.48 7.80
CA ASP A 143 -11.75 -5.20 8.54
C ASP A 143 -10.61 -4.24 8.19
N LYS A 144 -9.61 -4.69 7.41
CA LYS A 144 -8.48 -3.88 6.94
C LYS A 144 -8.64 -3.41 5.49
N PHE A 145 -9.76 -3.76 4.85
CA PHE A 145 -10.21 -3.13 3.61
C PHE A 145 -11.14 -1.96 3.94
N CYS A 146 -10.86 -0.79 3.39
CA CYS A 146 -11.69 0.39 3.54
C CYS A 146 -12.11 0.89 2.15
N MET A 147 -13.40 1.17 1.98
CA MET A 147 -13.92 1.85 0.79
C MET A 147 -14.29 3.27 1.17
N LEU A 148 -13.73 4.24 0.45
CA LEU A 148 -14.01 5.67 0.63
C LEU A 148 -14.81 6.14 -0.57
N THR A 149 -15.95 6.77 -0.31
CA THR A 149 -16.81 7.37 -1.33
C THR A 149 -16.76 8.90 -1.29
N SER A 150 -15.90 9.46 -0.45
CA SER A 150 -15.62 10.90 -0.37
C SER A 150 -14.18 11.15 0.06
N SER A 151 -13.56 12.20 -0.52
CA SER A 151 -12.19 12.61 -0.18
C SER A 151 -12.02 12.99 1.29
N SER A 152 -13.06 13.49 1.95
CA SER A 152 -13.01 13.84 3.38
C SER A 152 -12.81 12.63 4.29
N GLN A 153 -13.10 11.41 3.80
CA GLN A 153 -12.92 10.18 4.57
C GLN A 153 -11.46 9.71 4.62
N ILE A 154 -10.58 10.22 3.76
CA ILE A 154 -9.17 9.81 3.71
C ILE A 154 -8.49 10.07 5.06
N VAL A 155 -8.61 11.30 5.59
CA VAL A 155 -7.99 11.69 6.87
C VAL A 155 -8.53 10.85 8.02
N THR A 156 -9.85 10.65 8.08
CA THR A 156 -10.50 9.84 9.11
C THR A 156 -10.01 8.39 9.08
N THR A 157 -9.89 7.80 7.89
CA THR A 157 -9.41 6.42 7.71
C THR A 157 -7.95 6.27 8.15
N PHE A 158 -7.07 7.19 7.74
CA PHE A 158 -5.68 7.17 8.19
C PHE A 158 -5.55 7.38 9.71
N ASN A 159 -6.39 8.20 10.34
CA ASN A 159 -6.41 8.34 11.79
C ASN A 159 -6.84 7.04 12.50
N THR A 160 -7.85 6.35 11.97
CA THR A 160 -8.28 5.04 12.51
C THR A 160 -7.16 4.00 12.37
N ILE A 161 -6.52 3.91 11.19
CA ILE A 161 -5.41 2.98 10.95
C ILE A 161 -4.21 3.32 11.85
N GLY A 162 -3.85 4.60 11.99
CA GLY A 162 -2.72 5.03 12.81
C GLY A 162 -2.92 4.81 14.32
N THR A 163 -4.16 4.82 14.80
CA THR A 163 -4.48 4.56 16.21
C THR A 163 -4.61 3.07 16.54
N ALA A 164 -4.83 2.19 15.55
CA ALA A 164 -4.95 0.75 15.77
C ALA A 164 -3.67 0.10 16.35
N PRO A 165 -2.45 0.36 15.81
CA PRO A 165 -1.19 -0.09 16.42
C PRO A 165 -0.93 0.49 17.81
N SER A 166 -1.46 1.69 18.09
CA SER A 166 -1.23 2.39 19.36
C SER A 166 -1.95 1.72 20.54
N LYS A 167 -3.06 1.03 20.29
CA LYS A 167 -3.76 0.23 21.32
C LYS A 167 -2.95 -0.97 21.80
N LEU A 168 -2.07 -1.54 20.96
CA LEU A 168 -1.13 -2.58 21.39
C LEU A 168 0.00 -2.03 22.28
N ARG A 169 0.38 -0.76 22.12
CA ARG A 169 1.45 -0.12 22.91
C ARG A 169 1.07 0.15 24.36
N LEU A 170 -0.22 0.21 24.67
CA LEU A 170 -0.76 0.50 26.02
C LEU A 170 -1.14 -0.77 26.81
N ALA A 171 -1.08 -1.95 26.20
CA ALA A 171 -1.25 -3.22 26.91
C ALA A 171 0.10 -3.66 27.52
N ARG A 172 0.47 -3.05 28.64
CA ARG A 172 1.46 -3.58 29.59
C ARG A 172 0.90 -3.50 31.00
#